data_AF-A0A9D6LHT4-F1
#
_entry.id   AF-A0A9D6LHT4-F1
#
_cell.length_a   1.000
_cell.length_b   1.000
_cell.length_c   1.000
_cell.angle_alpha   90.00
_cell.angle_beta   90.00
_cell.angle_gamma   90.00
#
_symmetry.space_group_name_H-M   'P 1'
#
loop_
_entity.id
_entity.type
_entity.pdbx_description
1 polymer ?
#
loop_
_entity_poly.entity_id
_entity_poly.type
_entity_poly.pdbx_seq_one_letter_code
_entity_poly.pdbx_strand_id
1 'polypeptide(L)'
;MFKILDEYKPYGHWLLRVALASVFVIHGIGNFMNLAGFAMALHVSSFVALMLVLAEIGGGILVLSGSLLDDMMTRLGALLLIPVLLMIMFMTQTADMNFTLSKVHVVSGMESLVVLFLVSVYVLLKGNKT
;
A
#
# COMPACT_ATOMS: atom_id res chain seq x y z
N MET A 1 14.03 29.36 10.56
CA MET A 1 12.77 28.68 10.90
C MET A 1 12.79 27.19 10.56
N PHE A 2 13.29 26.75 9.40
CA PHE A 2 13.31 25.31 9.04
C PHE A 2 14.53 24.50 9.51
N LYS A 3 15.56 25.10 10.12
CA LYS A 3 16.80 24.40 10.53
C LYS A 3 16.56 23.22 11.48
N ILE A 4 15.54 23.30 12.34
CA ILE A 4 15.17 22.19 13.24
C ILE A 4 14.71 20.94 12.48
N LEU A 5 14.20 21.09 11.24
CA LEU A 5 13.78 19.95 10.41
C LEU A 5 14.98 19.21 9.79
N ASP A 6 16.14 19.87 9.68
CA ASP A 6 17.35 19.25 9.11
C ASP A 6 17.84 18.08 10.00
N GLU A 7 17.60 18.17 11.31
CA GLU A 7 17.91 17.11 12.28
C GLU A 7 17.11 15.82 12.03
N TYR A 8 15.94 15.92 11.39
CA TYR A 8 15.05 14.77 11.16
C TYR A 8 15.18 14.15 9.76
N LYS A 9 15.95 14.75 8.85
CA LYS A 9 16.16 14.24 7.48
C LYS A 9 16.54 12.74 7.42
N PRO A 10 17.44 12.23 8.29
CA PRO A 10 17.80 10.81 8.26
C PRO A 10 16.61 9.86 8.50
N TYR A 11 15.56 10.33 9.18
CA TYR A 11 14.37 9.52 9.49
C TYR A 11 13.27 9.63 8.43
N GLY A 12 13.43 10.48 7.41
CA GLY A 12 12.38 10.76 6.42
C GLY A 12 11.85 9.53 5.69
N HIS A 13 12.69 8.50 5.51
CA HIS A 13 12.28 7.23 4.90
C HIS A 13 11.17 6.49 5.68
N TRP A 14 11.01 6.76 6.97
CA TRP A 14 10.01 6.10 7.80
C TRP A 14 8.60 6.57 7.45
N LEU A 15 8.46 7.81 6.97
CA LEU A 15 7.15 8.35 6.58
C LEU A 15 6.51 7.50 5.48
N LEU A 16 7.29 7.14 4.46
CA LEU A 16 6.81 6.31 3.35
C LEU A 16 6.52 4.87 3.78
N ARG A 17 7.37 4.30 4.64
CA ARG A 17 7.19 2.94 5.16
C ARG A 17 5.95 2.83 6.04
N VAL A 18 5.75 3.79 6.94
CA VAL A 18 4.57 3.88 7.81
C VAL A 18 3.32 4.13 6.97
N ALA A 19 3.38 4.97 5.94
CA ALA A 19 2.25 5.17 5.03
C ALA A 19 1.83 3.86 4.35
N LEU A 20 2.77 3.12 3.76
CA LEU A 20 2.47 1.81 3.14
C LEU A 20 1.96 0.80 4.17
N ALA A 21 2.70 0.61 5.27
CA ALA A 21 2.36 -0.40 6.25
C ALA A 21 1.01 -0.13 6.93
N SER A 22 0.72 1.12 7.29
CA SER A 22 -0.55 1.47 7.92
C SER A 22 -1.73 1.15 7.01
N VAL A 23 -1.68 1.54 5.73
CA VAL A 23 -2.74 1.23 4.77
C VAL A 23 -2.86 -0.28 4.59
N PHE A 24 -1.80 -0.96 4.16
CA PHE A 24 -1.92 -2.36 3.76
C PHE A 24 -2.13 -3.34 4.91
N VAL A 25 -1.56 -3.09 6.09
CA VAL A 25 -1.79 -3.96 7.25
C VAL A 25 -3.21 -3.77 7.78
N ILE A 26 -3.70 -2.53 7.91
CA ILE A 26 -5.05 -2.27 8.43
C ILE A 26 -6.10 -2.77 7.44
N HIS A 27 -6.00 -2.41 6.15
CA HIS A 27 -6.92 -2.88 5.13
C HIS A 27 -6.81 -4.38 4.92
N GLY A 28 -5.60 -4.94 4.88
CA GLY A 28 -5.38 -6.37 4.74
C GLY A 28 -6.02 -7.17 5.87
N ILE A 29 -5.86 -6.75 7.13
CA ILE A 29 -6.56 -7.42 8.26
C ILE A 29 -8.08 -7.31 8.10
N GLY A 30 -8.61 -6.14 7.75
CA GLY A 30 -10.04 -5.96 7.51
C GLY A 30 -10.58 -6.84 6.37
N ASN A 31 -9.86 -6.89 5.25
CA ASN A 31 -10.17 -7.73 4.10
C ASN A 31 -10.06 -9.22 4.44
N PHE A 32 -9.12 -9.62 5.29
CA PHE A 32 -8.98 -11.00 5.77
C PHE A 32 -10.20 -11.41 6.61
N MET A 33 -10.62 -10.54 7.54
CA MET A 33 -11.78 -10.80 8.40
C MET A 33 -13.09 -10.91 7.59
N ASN A 34 -13.17 -10.26 6.43
CA ASN A 34 -14.29 -10.37 5.49
C ASN A 34 -13.84 -10.86 4.11
N LEU A 35 -13.11 -11.98 4.07
CA LEU A 35 -12.51 -12.48 2.84
C LEU A 35 -13.54 -12.77 1.73
N ALA A 36 -14.71 -13.28 2.10
CA ALA A 36 -15.78 -13.57 1.15
C ALA A 36 -16.35 -12.29 0.52
N GLY A 37 -16.56 -11.23 1.32
CA GLY A 37 -16.98 -9.93 0.84
C GLY A 37 -15.93 -9.28 -0.05
N PHE A 38 -14.65 -9.38 0.31
CA PHE A 38 -13.54 -8.87 -0.49
C PHE A 38 -13.44 -9.58 -1.85
N ALA A 39 -13.52 -10.92 -1.86
CA ALA A 39 -13.52 -11.70 -3.10
C ALA A 39 -14.69 -11.34 -4.02
N MET A 40 -15.89 -11.16 -3.45
CA MET A 40 -17.08 -10.75 -4.18
C MET A 40 -16.93 -9.34 -4.76
N ALA A 41 -16.42 -8.39 -3.97
CA ALA A 41 -16.22 -7.00 -4.40
C ALA A 41 -15.23 -6.87 -5.56
N LEU A 42 -14.20 -7.72 -5.59
CA LEU A 42 -13.21 -7.73 -6.68
C LEU A 42 -13.58 -8.69 -7.83
N HIS A 43 -14.71 -9.40 -7.75
CA HIS A 43 -15.12 -10.42 -8.72
C HIS A 43 -14.05 -11.51 -8.96
N VAL A 44 -13.34 -11.91 -7.90
CA VAL A 44 -12.28 -12.95 -7.96
C VAL A 44 -12.65 -14.17 -7.11
N SER A 45 -11.94 -15.28 -7.31
CA SER A 45 -12.10 -16.46 -6.45
C SER A 45 -11.56 -16.18 -5.04
N SER A 46 -12.09 -16.88 -4.04
CA SER A 46 -11.61 -16.75 -2.64
C SER A 46 -10.13 -17.09 -2.49
N PHE A 47 -9.58 -17.95 -3.35
CA PHE A 47 -8.16 -18.26 -3.36
C PHE A 47 -7.31 -17.05 -3.80
N VAL A 48 -7.70 -16.37 -4.89
CA VAL A 48 -7.02 -15.15 -5.36
C VAL A 48 -7.15 -14.05 -4.31
N ALA A 49 -8.34 -13.86 -3.74
CA ALA A 49 -8.57 -12.92 -2.66
C ALA A 49 -7.65 -13.18 -1.46
N LEU A 50 -7.48 -14.44 -1.05
CA LEU A 50 -6.58 -14.81 0.04
C LEU A 50 -5.13 -14.44 -0.26
N MET A 51 -4.66 -14.72 -1.49
CA MET A 51 -3.30 -14.35 -1.90
C MET A 51 -3.07 -12.85 -1.87
N LEU A 52 -4.03 -12.05 -2.34
CA LEU A 52 -3.95 -10.59 -2.29
C LEU A 52 -3.85 -10.09 -0.86
N VAL A 53 -4.75 -10.55 0.02
CA VAL A 53 -4.79 -10.13 1.42
C VAL A 53 -3.51 -10.51 2.17
N LEU A 54 -2.97 -11.72 1.93
CA LEU A 54 -1.70 -12.12 2.51
C LEU A 54 -0.54 -11.27 1.98
N ALA A 55 -0.59 -10.86 0.70
CA ALA A 55 0.39 -9.93 0.13
C ALA A 55 0.27 -8.51 0.71
N GLU A 56 -0.94 -8.04 1.03
CA GLU A 56 -1.16 -6.76 1.73
C GLU A 56 -0.52 -6.79 3.12
N ILE A 57 -0.90 -7.77 3.94
CA ILE A 57 -0.43 -7.89 5.32
C ILE A 57 1.08 -8.15 5.33
N GLY A 58 1.55 -9.15 4.59
CA GLY A 58 2.95 -9.54 4.51
C GLY A 58 3.80 -8.42 3.92
N GLY A 59 3.36 -7.81 2.81
CA GLY A 59 4.06 -6.70 2.16
C GLY A 59 4.21 -5.48 3.07
N GLY A 60 3.13 -5.09 3.76
CA GLY A 60 3.15 -3.99 4.71
C GLY A 60 4.08 -4.24 5.90
N ILE A 61 4.03 -5.45 6.49
CA ILE A 61 4.94 -5.84 7.59
C ILE A 61 6.40 -5.83 7.11
N LEU A 62 6.68 -6.43 5.95
CA LEU A 62 8.04 -6.53 5.40
C LEU A 62 8.64 -5.16 5.07
N VAL A 63 7.85 -4.22 4.54
CA VAL A 63 8.32 -2.84 4.30
C VAL A 63 8.69 -2.13 5.61
N LEU A 64 7.94 -2.40 6.68
CA LEU A 64 8.17 -1.79 7.99
C LEU A 64 9.38 -2.41 8.70
N SER A 65 9.41 -3.74 8.82
CA SER A 65 10.48 -4.47 9.51
C SER A 65 11.77 -4.52 8.70
N GLY A 66 11.70 -4.50 7.37
CA GLY A 66 12.86 -4.58 6.48
C GLY A 66 13.85 -3.43 6.66
N SER A 67 13.41 -2.28 7.13
CA SER A 67 14.28 -1.16 7.51
C SER A 67 15.29 -1.54 8.61
N LEU A 68 14.89 -2.42 9.51
CA LEU A 68 15.67 -2.83 10.68
C LEU A 68 16.43 -4.13 10.45
N LEU A 69 15.94 -4.96 9.52
CA LEU A 69 16.42 -6.32 9.29
C LEU A 69 17.32 -6.40 8.07
N ASP A 70 16.77 -6.23 6.86
CA ASP A 70 17.50 -6.40 5.61
C ASP A 70 16.87 -5.67 4.41
N ASP A 71 17.71 -5.23 3.47
CA ASP A 71 17.29 -4.53 2.25
C ASP A 71 16.36 -5.38 1.37
N MET A 72 16.62 -6.68 1.29
CA MET A 72 15.80 -7.61 0.50
C MET A 72 14.38 -7.69 1.05
N MET A 73 14.20 -7.67 2.38
CA MET A 73 12.86 -7.69 2.99
C MET A 73 12.06 -6.45 2.60
N THR A 74 12.69 -5.27 2.62
CA THR A 74 12.06 -4.03 2.16
C THR A 74 11.62 -4.13 0.69
N ARG A 75 12.50 -4.65 -0.18
CA ARG A 75 12.21 -4.77 -1.62
C ARG A 75 11.12 -5.80 -1.88
N LEU A 76 11.18 -6.98 -1.26
CA LEU A 76 10.15 -8.00 -1.38
C LEU A 76 8.81 -7.49 -0.86
N GLY A 77 8.81 -6.79 0.28
CA GLY A 77 7.61 -6.18 0.81
C GLY A 77 6.97 -5.21 -0.18
N ALA A 78 7.75 -4.27 -0.70
CA ALA A 78 7.28 -3.31 -1.70
C ALA A 78 6.81 -3.99 -3.00
N LEU A 79 7.52 -5.04 -3.45
CA LEU A 79 7.17 -5.81 -4.63
C LEU A 79 5.82 -6.53 -4.47
N LEU A 80 5.50 -7.06 -3.29
CA LEU A 80 4.23 -7.73 -3.02
C LEU A 80 3.04 -6.75 -3.08
N LEU A 81 3.24 -5.49 -2.70
CA LEU A 81 2.17 -4.47 -2.70
C LEU A 81 1.81 -3.98 -4.11
N ILE A 82 2.77 -3.98 -5.03
CA ILE A 82 2.57 -3.53 -6.42
C ILE A 82 1.45 -4.28 -7.17
N PRO A 83 1.45 -5.62 -7.27
CA PRO A 83 0.40 -6.34 -7.98
C PRO A 83 -0.96 -6.23 -7.28
N VAL A 84 -1.00 -6.08 -5.95
CA VAL A 84 -2.25 -5.82 -5.23
C VAL A 84 -2.85 -4.48 -5.67
N LEU A 85 -2.04 -3.42 -5.66
CA LEU A 85 -2.46 -2.09 -6.10
C LEU A 85 -2.96 -2.08 -7.55
N LEU A 86 -2.21 -2.71 -8.45
CA LEU A 86 -2.61 -2.82 -9.86
C LEU A 86 -3.93 -3.59 -9.99
N MET A 87 -4.09 -4.70 -9.27
CA MET A 87 -5.33 -5.48 -9.32
C MET A 87 -6.53 -4.65 -8.85
N ILE A 88 -6.41 -3.96 -7.72
CA ILE A 88 -7.48 -3.08 -7.23
C ILE A 88 -7.78 -1.98 -8.26
N MET A 89 -6.76 -1.29 -8.78
CA MET A 89 -6.95 -0.23 -9.80
C MET A 89 -7.72 -0.71 -11.03
N PHE A 90 -7.43 -1.91 -11.55
CA PHE A 90 -8.10 -2.43 -12.74
C PHE A 90 -9.47 -3.03 -12.45
N MET A 91 -9.68 -3.57 -11.25
CA MET A 91 -10.90 -4.30 -10.90
C MET A 91 -12.00 -3.39 -10.34
N THR A 92 -11.66 -2.29 -9.66
CA THR A 92 -12.68 -1.50 -8.93
C THR A 92 -13.46 -0.50 -9.79
N GLN A 93 -13.21 -0.37 -11.10
CA GLN A 93 -13.92 0.53 -12.06
C GLN A 93 -14.13 1.99 -11.60
N THR A 94 -13.55 2.39 -10.46
CA THR A 94 -13.58 3.74 -9.89
C THR A 94 -12.62 4.62 -10.68
N ALA A 95 -12.92 4.83 -11.96
CA ALA A 95 -12.13 5.62 -12.91
C ALA A 95 -12.20 7.13 -12.64
N ASP A 96 -12.79 7.54 -11.52
CA ASP A 96 -12.76 8.92 -11.05
C ASP A 96 -11.38 9.19 -10.43
N MET A 97 -10.58 9.95 -11.17
CA MET A 97 -9.25 10.45 -10.77
C MET A 97 -9.35 11.69 -9.87
N ASN A 98 -10.51 11.95 -9.28
CA ASN A 98 -10.83 13.24 -8.68
C ASN A 98 -11.00 13.15 -7.15
N PHE A 99 -10.17 13.86 -6.40
CA PHE A 99 -10.36 14.24 -5.00
C PHE A 99 -11.51 15.27 -4.84
N THR A 100 -12.67 15.04 -5.45
CA THR A 100 -13.84 15.92 -5.28
C THR A 100 -15.02 15.12 -4.78
N LEU A 101 -15.79 15.72 -3.88
CA LEU A 101 -17.03 15.17 -3.36
C LEU A 101 -18.01 14.97 -4.52
N SER A 102 -18.10 13.74 -5.00
CA SER A 102 -19.18 13.29 -5.86
C SER A 102 -20.43 13.14 -4.99
N LYS A 103 -21.61 13.52 -5.51
CA LYS A 103 -22.90 13.29 -4.83
C LYS A 103 -23.21 11.80 -4.60
N VAL A 104 -22.42 10.90 -5.19
CA VAL A 104 -22.64 9.45 -5.22
C VAL A 104 -21.56 8.69 -4.43
N HIS A 105 -20.32 9.20 -4.36
CA HIS A 105 -19.21 8.57 -3.65
C HIS A 105 -18.48 9.57 -2.75
N VAL A 106 -18.48 9.30 -1.44
CA VAL A 106 -17.99 10.23 -0.41
C VAL A 106 -16.47 10.42 -0.46
N VAL A 107 -15.71 9.39 -0.88
CA VAL A 107 -14.31 9.49 -1.34
C VAL A 107 -14.04 8.25 -2.21
N SER A 108 -13.99 8.39 -3.54
CA SER A 108 -13.41 7.37 -4.42
C SER A 108 -12.35 8.05 -5.26
N GLY A 109 -11.10 7.59 -5.13
CA GLY A 109 -10.00 8.24 -5.83
C GLY A 109 -8.91 7.25 -6.16
N MET A 110 -8.80 6.92 -7.44
CA MET A 110 -7.63 6.21 -7.98
C MET A 110 -6.31 6.92 -7.62
N GLU A 111 -6.33 8.22 -7.34
CA GLU A 111 -5.19 9.01 -6.90
C GLU A 111 -4.48 8.42 -5.66
N SER A 112 -5.24 7.92 -4.69
CA SER A 112 -4.67 7.30 -3.49
C SER A 112 -3.91 6.02 -3.84
N LEU A 113 -4.50 5.18 -4.70
CA LEU A 113 -3.87 3.97 -5.23
C LEU A 113 -2.62 4.32 -6.04
N VAL A 114 -2.67 5.37 -6.88
CA VAL A 114 -1.53 5.80 -7.70
C VAL A 114 -0.39 6.29 -6.82
N VAL A 115 -0.67 7.09 -5.79
CA VAL A 115 0.35 7.53 -4.83
C VAL A 115 0.97 6.34 -4.12
N LEU A 116 0.17 5.41 -3.60
CA LEU A 116 0.67 4.19 -2.94
C LEU A 116 1.50 3.32 -3.89
N PHE A 117 1.12 3.25 -5.17
CA PHE A 117 1.88 2.55 -6.20
C PHE A 117 3.22 3.19 -6.44
N LEU A 118 3.26 4.51 -6.65
CA LEU A 118 4.52 5.24 -6.85
C LEU A 118 5.42 5.16 -5.62
N VAL A 119 4.87 5.22 -4.41
CA VAL A 119 5.62 5.04 -3.16
C VAL A 119 6.15 3.62 -3.05
N SER A 120 5.36 2.60 -3.40
CA SER A 120 5.81 1.19 -3.42
C SER A 120 6.95 0.99 -4.42
N VAL A 121 6.83 1.54 -5.64
CA VAL A 121 7.90 1.52 -6.64
C VAL A 121 9.14 2.25 -6.14
N TYR A 122 8.99 3.42 -5.52
CA TYR A 122 10.09 4.16 -4.93
C TYR A 122 10.84 3.34 -3.88
N VAL A 123 10.11 2.72 -2.93
CA VAL A 123 10.69 1.88 -1.87
C VAL A 123 11.36 0.63 -2.48
N LEU A 124 10.75 0.02 -3.51
CA LEU A 124 11.33 -1.11 -4.23
C LEU A 124 12.67 -0.75 -4.89
N LEU A 125 12.76 0.42 -5.52
CA LEU A 125 13.96 0.87 -6.22
C LEU A 125 15.06 1.29 -5.22
N LYS A 126 14.69 2.13 -4.24
CA LYS A 126 15.63 2.71 -3.27
C LYS A 126 16.11 1.69 -2.23
N GLY A 127 15.21 0.81 -1.75
CA GLY A 127 15.49 -0.12 -0.66
C GLY A 127 15.74 0.59 0.67
N ASN A 128 16.76 0.16 1.41
CA ASN A 128 17.21 0.72 2.69
C ASN A 128 18.28 1.80 2.53
N LYS A 129 18.68 2.13 1.31
CA LYS A 129 19.62 3.22 1.07
C LYS A 129 18.93 4.54 1.48
N THR A 130 19.48 5.28 2.43
CA THR A 130 19.09 6.67 2.74
C THR A 130 19.71 7.60 1.72
#